data_AF-A0A258R9W1-F1
#
_entry.id   AF-A0A258R9W1-F1
#
_cell.length_a   1.000
_cell.length_b   1.000
_cell.length_c   1.000
_cell.angle_alpha   90.00
_cell.angle_beta   90.00
_cell.angle_gamma   90.00
#
_symmetry.space_group_name_H-M   'P 1'
#
loop_
_entity.id
_entity.type
_entity.pdbx_description
1 polymer ?
#
loop_
_entity_poly.entity_id
_entity_poly.type
_entity_poly.pdbx_seq_one_letter_code
_entity_poly.pdbx_strand_id
1 'polypeptide(L)'
;MNKPSPLTDPNGEVRELSSKDLKDMLGISALPGSLQRKVGQRGEQKSPTKERITIRLSRDVVETFRATGDGWQTRVDAALQDWLSEHKPAA
;
A
#
# COMPACT_ATOMS: atom_id res chain seq x y z
N MET A 1 -34.90 24.54 21.07
CA MET A 1 -33.82 23.54 21.07
C MET A 1 -32.53 24.25 20.66
N ASN A 2 -31.57 24.44 21.58
CA ASN A 2 -30.31 25.10 21.26
C ASN A 2 -29.47 24.17 20.36
N LYS A 3 -29.13 24.64 19.15
CA LYS A 3 -28.20 23.94 18.28
C LYS A 3 -26.77 24.07 18.86
N PRO A 4 -25.96 23.00 18.82
CA PRO A 4 -24.56 23.11 19.23
C PRO A 4 -23.82 24.08 18.29
N SER A 5 -22.84 24.79 18.85
CA SER A 5 -22.00 25.70 18.08
C SER A 5 -21.32 24.96 16.93
N PRO A 6 -21.24 25.55 15.72
CA PRO A 6 -20.58 24.94 14.58
C PRO A 6 -19.11 24.61 14.89
N LEU A 7 -18.56 23.60 14.21
CA LEU A 7 -17.16 23.21 14.36
C LEU A 7 -16.20 24.22 13.71
N THR A 8 -16.67 24.97 12.72
CA THR A 8 -15.89 25.96 11.97
C THR A 8 -16.49 27.35 12.14
N ASP A 9 -15.66 28.35 12.39
CA ASP A 9 -16.08 29.75 12.53
C ASP A 9 -16.22 30.45 11.15
N PRO A 10 -16.74 31.70 11.10
CA PRO A 10 -16.85 32.46 9.85
C PRO A 10 -15.52 32.80 9.17
N ASN A 11 -14.40 32.72 9.88
CA ASN A 11 -13.05 32.93 9.34
C ASN A 11 -12.43 31.63 8.79
N GLY A 12 -13.12 30.49 8.95
CA GLY A 12 -12.65 29.18 8.53
C GLY A 12 -11.80 28.45 9.56
N GLU A 13 -11.66 28.98 10.78
CA GLU A 13 -10.92 28.32 11.86
C GLU A 13 -11.76 27.19 12.47
N VAL A 14 -11.15 26.02 12.60
CA VAL A 14 -11.77 24.82 13.18
C VAL A 14 -11.48 24.82 14.67
N ARG A 15 -12.52 24.80 15.51
CA ARG A 15 -12.35 24.74 16.96
C ARG A 15 -11.86 23.36 17.41
N GLU A 16 -11.27 23.32 18.60
CA GLU A 16 -10.87 22.07 19.25
C GLU A 16 -12.06 21.12 19.48
N LEU A 17 -11.79 19.82 19.30
CA LEU A 17 -12.76 18.75 19.54
C LEU A 17 -12.98 18.56 21.03
N SER A 18 -14.24 18.54 21.44
CA SER A 18 -14.66 18.30 22.81
C SER A 18 -15.16 16.87 23.01
N SER A 19 -15.32 16.45 24.26
CA SER A 19 -15.90 15.14 24.60
C SER A 19 -17.35 14.97 24.14
N LYS A 20 -18.05 16.06 23.76
CA LYS A 20 -19.39 15.97 23.15
C LYS A 20 -19.28 15.55 21.68
N ASP A 21 -18.32 16.13 20.96
CA ASP A 21 -18.07 15.82 19.55
C ASP A 21 -17.65 14.35 19.36
N LEU A 22 -16.90 13.80 20.33
CA LEU A 22 -16.53 12.37 20.34
C LEU A 22 -17.73 11.43 20.49
N LYS A 23 -18.82 11.85 21.14
CA LYS A 23 -20.03 11.01 21.29
C LYS A 23 -20.85 10.94 20.01
N ASP A 24 -20.74 11.98 19.17
CA ASP A 24 -21.45 12.08 17.90
C ASP A 24 -20.66 11.46 16.74
N MET A 25 -19.43 10.96 17.00
CA MET A 25 -18.64 10.27 15.98
C MET A 25 -19.28 8.95 15.57
N LEU A 26 -19.45 8.79 14.26
CA LEU A 26 -20.05 7.61 13.66
C LEU A 26 -18.98 6.60 13.22
N GLY A 27 -19.24 5.33 13.47
CA GLY A 27 -18.41 4.24 12.96
C GLY A 27 -18.52 4.08 11.44
N ILE A 28 -17.60 3.30 10.86
CA ILE A 28 -17.56 3.00 9.42
C ILE A 28 -18.91 2.43 8.92
N SER A 29 -19.63 1.69 9.76
CA SER A 29 -20.95 1.11 9.44
C SER A 29 -22.04 2.14 9.14
N ALA A 30 -21.89 3.39 9.61
CA ALA A 30 -22.83 4.46 9.34
C ALA A 30 -22.59 5.15 7.99
N LEU A 31 -21.47 4.86 7.31
CA LEU A 31 -21.20 5.40 5.98
C LEU A 31 -22.12 4.75 4.93
N PRO A 32 -22.44 5.43 3.81
CA PRO A 32 -23.03 4.79 2.65
C PRO A 32 -22.17 3.63 2.14
N GLY A 33 -22.79 2.52 1.69
CA GLY A 33 -22.08 1.29 1.30
C GLY A 33 -21.02 1.48 0.20
N SER A 34 -21.15 2.51 -0.64
CA SER A 34 -20.13 2.88 -1.65
C SER A 34 -18.84 3.43 -1.03
N LEU A 35 -18.93 4.07 0.14
CA LEU A 35 -17.80 4.61 0.89
C LEU A 35 -17.24 3.60 1.88
N GLN A 36 -18.08 2.73 2.45
CA GLN A 36 -17.63 1.62 3.31
C GLN A 36 -16.57 0.76 2.61
N ARG A 37 -16.78 0.39 1.34
CA ARG A 37 -15.81 -0.39 0.54
C ARG A 37 -14.50 0.33 0.23
N LYS A 38 -14.47 1.66 0.31
CA LYS A 38 -13.26 2.44 0.05
C LYS A 38 -12.37 2.56 1.29
N VAL A 39 -12.93 2.36 2.47
CA VAL A 39 -12.19 2.42 3.74
C VAL A 39 -11.71 1.01 4.09
N GLY A 40 -10.42 0.73 3.84
CA GLY A 40 -9.76 -0.48 4.32
C GLY A 40 -9.81 -1.71 3.40
N GLN A 41 -10.48 -1.65 2.25
CA GLN A 41 -10.43 -2.73 1.27
C GLN A 41 -9.21 -2.55 0.35
N ARG A 42 -8.13 -3.28 0.63
CA ARG A 42 -7.01 -3.40 -0.32
C ARG A 42 -7.57 -3.95 -1.62
N GLY A 43 -7.27 -3.28 -2.74
CA GLY A 43 -7.76 -3.69 -4.06
C GLY A 43 -7.40 -5.13 -4.38
N GLU A 44 -8.18 -5.76 -5.25
CA GLU A 44 -7.96 -7.13 -5.72
C GLU A 44 -6.52 -7.31 -6.21
N GLN A 45 -5.81 -8.31 -5.67
CA GLN A 45 -4.50 -8.71 -6.17
C GLN A 45 -4.74 -9.49 -7.48
N LYS A 46 -4.80 -8.77 -8.60
CA LYS A 46 -5.30 -9.27 -9.90
C LYS A 46 -4.60 -10.50 -10.50
N SER A 47 -3.45 -10.89 -9.97
CA SER A 47 -2.77 -12.17 -10.25
C SER A 47 -1.50 -12.21 -9.40
N PRO A 48 -0.89 -13.39 -9.14
CA PRO A 48 0.49 -13.43 -8.68
C PRO A 48 1.36 -12.78 -9.76
N THR A 49 1.88 -11.58 -9.51
CA THR A 49 2.81 -10.90 -10.44
C THR A 49 4.12 -11.65 -10.57
N LYS A 50 4.39 -12.61 -9.68
CA LYS A 50 5.63 -13.37 -9.59
C LYS A 50 5.32 -14.85 -9.52
N GLU A 51 5.97 -15.63 -10.37
CA GLU A 51 5.91 -17.09 -10.35
C GLU A 51 7.04 -17.66 -9.49
N ARG A 52 6.73 -18.57 -8.56
CA ARG A 52 7.75 -19.23 -7.74
C ARG A 52 8.31 -20.43 -8.49
N ILE A 53 9.48 -20.23 -9.10
CA ILE A 53 10.22 -21.30 -9.79
C ILE A 53 11.50 -21.67 -9.04
N THR A 54 11.99 -22.89 -9.26
CA THR A 54 13.30 -23.34 -8.74
C THR A 54 14.30 -23.31 -9.89
N ILE A 55 15.25 -22.39 -9.86
CA ILE A 55 16.35 -22.30 -10.83
C ILE A 55 17.70 -22.43 -10.14
N ARG A 56 18.70 -22.94 -10.87
CA ARG A 56 20.10 -22.98 -10.40
C ARG A 56 20.84 -21.78 -10.94
N LEU A 57 21.48 -21.02 -10.06
CA LEU A 57 22.34 -19.88 -10.40
C LEU A 57 23.79 -20.20 -9.98
N SER A 58 24.76 -19.59 -10.65
CA SER A 58 26.18 -19.68 -10.28
C SER A 58 26.41 -19.19 -8.85
N ARG A 59 27.35 -19.83 -8.15
CA ARG A 59 27.66 -19.52 -6.74
C ARG A 59 28.00 -18.05 -6.53
N ASP A 60 28.88 -17.51 -7.36
CA ASP A 60 29.36 -16.13 -7.25
C ASP A 60 28.23 -15.09 -7.39
N VAL A 61 27.28 -15.36 -8.29
CA VAL A 61 26.09 -14.52 -8.47
C VAL A 61 25.26 -14.51 -7.19
N VAL A 62 24.97 -15.69 -6.64
CA VAL A 62 24.16 -15.82 -5.41
C VAL A 62 24.84 -15.16 -4.22
N GLU A 63 26.15 -15.36 -4.06
CA GLU A 63 26.91 -14.75 -2.96
C GLU A 63 26.95 -13.22 -3.06
N THR A 64 27.18 -12.69 -4.26
CA THR A 64 27.18 -11.24 -4.51
C THR A 64 25.86 -10.61 -4.12
N PHE A 65 24.74 -11.18 -4.57
CA PHE A 65 23.42 -10.66 -4.22
C PHE A 65 23.11 -10.88 -2.73
N ARG A 66 23.42 -12.03 -2.12
CA ARG A 66 23.17 -12.23 -0.68
C ARG A 66 23.93 -11.25 0.21
N ALA A 67 25.14 -10.86 -0.17
CA ALA A 67 25.93 -9.88 0.56
C ALA A 67 25.26 -8.50 0.64
N THR A 68 24.32 -8.19 -0.27
CA THR A 68 23.55 -6.94 -0.25
C THR A 68 22.47 -6.89 0.86
N GLY A 69 22.27 -7.99 1.60
CA GLY A 69 21.33 -8.06 2.72
C GLY A 69 19.88 -8.31 2.31
N ASP A 70 18.95 -7.84 3.14
CA ASP A 70 17.52 -8.07 2.93
C ASP A 70 17.03 -7.54 1.58
N GLY A 71 16.13 -8.29 0.95
CA GLY A 71 15.62 -7.98 -0.39
C GLY A 71 16.54 -8.37 -1.54
N TRP A 72 17.61 -9.15 -1.31
CA TRP A 72 18.50 -9.60 -2.39
C TRP A 72 17.79 -10.34 -3.52
N GLN A 73 16.75 -11.13 -3.22
CA GLN A 73 15.94 -11.80 -4.24
C GLN A 73 15.20 -10.81 -5.14
N THR A 74 14.69 -9.71 -4.57
CA THR A 74 14.07 -8.62 -5.33
C THR A 74 15.09 -7.93 -6.23
N ARG A 75 16.34 -7.77 -5.77
CA ARG A 75 17.43 -7.21 -6.58
C ARG A 75 17.84 -8.15 -7.73
N VAL A 76 17.81 -9.48 -7.52
CA VAL A 76 18.02 -10.46 -8.59
C VAL A 76 16.92 -10.34 -9.65
N ASP A 77 15.65 -10.28 -9.23
CA ASP A 77 14.50 -10.11 -10.13
C ASP A 77 14.60 -8.81 -10.95
N ALA A 78 14.95 -7.70 -10.31
CA ALA A 78 15.17 -6.43 -11.00
C ALA A 78 16.30 -6.51 -12.05
N ALA A 79 17.44 -7.11 -11.69
CA ALA A 79 18.56 -7.28 -12.62
C ALA A 79 18.18 -8.14 -13.84
N LEU A 80 17.33 -9.15 -13.67
CA LEU A 80 16.82 -9.96 -14.77
C LEU A 80 15.85 -9.18 -15.67
N GLN A 81 15.01 -8.32 -15.10
CA GLN A 81 14.12 -7.44 -15.86
C GLN A 81 14.89 -6.39 -16.66
N ASP A 82 15.93 -5.79 -16.06
CA ASP A 82 16.83 -4.86 -16.72
C ASP A 82 17.55 -5.55 -17.89
N TRP A 83 18.08 -6.75 -17.64
CA TRP A 83 18.73 -7.54 -18.69
C TRP A 83 17.78 -7.85 -19.85
N LEU A 84 16.51 -8.21 -19.59
CA LEU A 84 15.49 -8.47 -20.61
C LEU A 84 15.06 -7.22 -21.39
N SER A 85 15.22 -6.03 -20.80
CA SER A 85 14.93 -4.76 -21.48
C SER A 85 15.97 -4.46 -22.56
N GLU A 86 17.22 -4.90 -22.33
CA GLU A 86 18.34 -4.71 -23.25
C GLU A 86 18.57 -5.90 -24.18
N HIS A 87 18.21 -7.11 -23.75
CA HIS A 87 18.52 -8.37 -24.43
C HIS A 87 17.26 -9.20 -24.64
N LYS A 88 17.10 -9.70 -25.86
CA LYS A 88 16.07 -10.71 -26.15
C LYS A 88 16.66 -12.10 -25.91
N PRO A 89 16.05 -12.94 -25.06
CA PRO A 89 16.48 -14.31 -24.93
C PRO A 89 16.33 -15.02 -26.28
N ALA A 90 17.33 -15.82 -26.64
CA ALA A 90 17.25 -16.65 -27.83
C ALA A 90 16.09 -17.65 -27.66
N ALA A 91 15.31 -17.82 -28.73
CA ALA A 91 14.20 -18.78 -28.79
C ALA A 91 14.71 -20.23 -28.86
#